data_AF-A0A951UVL1-F1
#
_entry.id   AF-A0A951UVL1-F1
#
_cell.length_a   1.000
_cell.length_b   1.000
_cell.length_c   1.000
_cell.angle_alpha   90.00
_cell.angle_beta   90.00
_cell.angle_gamma   90.00
#
_symmetry.space_group_name_H-M   'P 1'
#
loop_
_entity.id
_entity.type
_entity.pdbx_description
1 polymer ?
#
loop_
_entity_poly.entity_id
_entity_poly.type
_entity_poly.pdbx_seq_one_letter_code
_entity_poly.pdbx_strand_id
1 'polypeptide(L)'
;MPKRTEFSTDEIFRIIDTSLEQTDRLRADNLDKMATVQQVNTKALEKERERLSVKYGANDARVQRIDTKLQFTQGFTRDLKVEIEKTKIQVPTVDRNTWMVHGRVLQAKENQGIPGLTVSLVNRKGQWIRDLGYACTDERGYFAILYSPKDDKSATKPPTEPVFLMVSDPNQRILYRSSEALTIQPGQVVYREIFLSDTDVLKICVTPPDGNSTDVIVDVMVEPDVWLARGRVSDEHGQPLEGLVVSLSDRDLHFDDRLGTTQTDANGDFAIAYRTEDFQDLFEARPDLYIKVMDSQGNTLYSSENAVRCETGRVEVFNITINRGMIS
;
A
#
# COMPACT_ATOMS: atom_id res chain seq x y z
N MET A 1 9.70 22.73 -54.38
CA MET A 1 9.75 22.84 -52.90
C MET A 1 8.77 21.84 -52.33
N PRO A 2 9.18 20.91 -51.44
CA PRO A 2 8.23 19.97 -50.86
C PRO A 2 7.32 20.72 -49.87
N LYS A 3 6.01 20.52 -49.98
CA LYS A 3 5.02 21.04 -49.03
C LYS A 3 5.32 20.44 -47.65
N ARG A 4 5.53 21.31 -46.66
CA ARG A 4 5.57 20.92 -45.25
C ARG A 4 4.17 20.43 -44.90
N THR A 5 4.04 19.15 -44.56
CA THR A 5 2.79 18.59 -44.03
C THR A 5 2.60 19.18 -42.63
N GLU A 6 1.72 20.17 -42.50
CA GLU A 6 1.28 20.66 -41.20
C GLU A 6 0.25 19.67 -40.66
N PHE A 7 0.63 18.90 -39.64
CA PHE A 7 -0.30 18.06 -38.91
C PHE A 7 -1.12 18.94 -37.97
N SER A 8 -2.43 18.74 -37.95
CA SER A 8 -3.31 19.35 -36.94
C SER A 8 -2.94 18.85 -35.55
N THR A 9 -3.11 19.70 -34.53
CA THR A 9 -2.97 19.31 -33.12
C THR A 9 -3.80 18.06 -32.78
N ASP A 10 -5.00 17.92 -33.36
CA ASP A 10 -5.87 16.76 -33.16
C ASP A 10 -5.32 15.49 -33.84
N GLU A 11 -4.63 15.63 -34.96
CA GLU A 11 -3.97 14.50 -35.64
C GLU A 11 -2.75 14.03 -34.86
N ILE A 12 -1.99 14.96 -34.26
CA ILE A 12 -0.85 14.64 -33.40
C ILE A 12 -1.32 13.86 -32.15
N PHE A 13 -2.39 14.32 -31.49
CA PHE A 13 -2.96 13.61 -30.33
C PHE A 13 -3.43 12.20 -30.69
N ARG A 14 -4.14 12.02 -31.81
CA ARG A 14 -4.59 10.69 -32.26
C ARG A 14 -3.43 9.74 -32.56
N ILE A 15 -2.34 10.25 -33.16
CA ILE A 15 -1.14 9.43 -33.45
C ILE A 15 -0.46 9.02 -32.15
N ILE A 16 -0.35 9.95 -31.18
CA ILE A 16 0.22 9.68 -29.86
C ILE A 16 -0.63 8.65 -29.10
N ASP A 17 -1.95 8.81 -29.05
CA ASP A 17 -2.87 7.89 -28.38
C ASP A 17 -2.77 6.49 -28.99
N THR A 18 -2.80 6.39 -30.33
CA THR A 18 -2.68 5.09 -31.02
C THR A 18 -1.33 4.43 -30.76
N SER A 19 -0.25 5.22 -30.72
CA SER A 19 1.09 4.70 -30.43
C SER A 19 1.24 4.25 -28.97
N LEU A 20 0.64 4.97 -28.03
CA LEU A 20 0.58 4.62 -26.61
C LEU A 20 -0.20 3.31 -26.42
N GLU A 21 -1.38 3.20 -27.01
CA GLU A 21 -2.20 1.97 -26.96
C GLU A 21 -1.45 0.75 -27.53
N GLN A 22 -0.73 0.92 -28.63
CA GLN A 22 0.09 -0.15 -29.21
C GLN A 22 1.24 -0.55 -28.29
N THR A 23 1.90 0.44 -27.67
CA THR A 23 3.01 0.21 -26.73
C THR A 23 2.52 -0.50 -25.46
N ASP A 24 1.35 -0.12 -24.94
CA ASP A 24 0.73 -0.75 -23.77
C ASP A 24 0.33 -2.20 -24.05
N ARG A 25 -0.23 -2.50 -25.24
CA ARG A 25 -0.51 -3.88 -25.64
C ARG A 25 0.75 -4.73 -25.73
N LEU A 26 1.82 -4.19 -26.34
CA LEU A 26 3.11 -4.88 -26.43
C LEU A 26 3.73 -5.12 -25.05
N ARG A 27 3.61 -4.13 -24.15
CA ARG A 27 4.04 -4.27 -22.75
C ARG A 27 3.28 -5.38 -22.05
N ALA A 28 1.94 -5.39 -22.14
CA ALA A 28 1.10 -6.42 -21.52
C ALA A 28 1.46 -7.83 -22.03
N ASP A 29 1.58 -8.01 -23.35
CA ASP A 29 1.98 -9.27 -23.98
C ASP A 29 3.36 -9.76 -23.52
N ASN A 30 4.32 -8.84 -23.37
CA ASN A 30 5.68 -9.18 -22.92
C ASN A 30 5.70 -9.58 -21.44
N LEU A 31 4.91 -8.92 -20.60
CA LEU A 31 4.78 -9.27 -19.19
C LEU A 31 4.14 -10.66 -19.03
N ASP A 32 3.10 -10.98 -19.80
CA ASP A 32 2.46 -12.30 -19.80
C ASP A 32 3.41 -13.43 -20.21
N LYS A 33 4.23 -13.19 -21.25
CA LYS A 33 5.27 -14.13 -21.68
C LYS A 33 6.32 -14.33 -20.59
N MET A 34 6.77 -13.25 -19.94
CA MET A 34 7.73 -13.31 -18.85
C MET A 34 7.17 -14.08 -17.65
N ALA A 35 5.89 -13.87 -17.32
CA ALA A 35 5.22 -14.58 -16.23
C ALA A 35 5.15 -16.09 -16.49
N THR A 36 4.86 -16.48 -17.74
CA THR A 36 4.84 -17.88 -18.17
C THR A 36 6.22 -18.54 -17.99
N VAL A 37 7.30 -17.86 -18.41
CA VAL A 37 8.67 -18.37 -18.26
C VAL A 37 9.05 -18.51 -16.79
N GLN A 38 8.72 -17.52 -15.96
CA GLN A 38 8.99 -17.60 -14.52
C GLN A 38 8.24 -18.75 -13.86
N GLN A 39 6.97 -18.96 -14.21
CA GLN A 39 6.18 -20.05 -13.66
C GLN A 39 6.79 -21.44 -13.99
N VAL A 40 7.31 -21.62 -15.20
CA VAL A 40 8.00 -22.86 -15.60
C VAL A 40 9.28 -23.04 -14.80
N ASN A 41 10.09 -21.98 -14.64
CA ASN A 41 11.33 -22.03 -13.88
C ASN A 41 11.10 -22.35 -12.40
N THR A 42 10.09 -21.74 -11.77
CA THR A 42 9.70 -22.00 -10.38
C THR A 42 9.33 -23.47 -10.19
N LYS A 43 8.47 -24.03 -11.06
CA LYS A 43 8.10 -25.45 -11.00
C LYS A 43 9.30 -26.39 -11.18
N ALA A 44 10.26 -26.02 -12.02
CA ALA A 44 11.48 -26.82 -12.20
C ALA A 44 12.35 -26.80 -10.94
N LEU A 45 12.49 -25.63 -10.30
CA LEU A 45 13.21 -25.47 -9.03
C LEU A 45 12.53 -26.22 -7.89
N GLU A 46 11.21 -26.18 -7.79
CA GLU A 46 10.43 -26.92 -6.77
C GLU A 46 10.67 -28.44 -6.86
N LYS A 47 10.62 -29.00 -8.07
CA LYS A 47 10.90 -30.43 -8.30
C LYS A 47 12.33 -30.80 -7.92
N GLU A 48 13.30 -29.95 -8.28
CA GLU A 48 14.70 -30.19 -7.94
C GLU A 48 14.95 -30.08 -6.44
N ARG A 49 14.30 -29.12 -5.78
CA ARG A 49 14.31 -28.95 -4.32
C ARG A 49 13.79 -30.18 -3.61
N GLU A 50 12.64 -30.71 -4.04
CA GLU A 50 12.05 -31.93 -3.49
C GLU A 50 12.98 -33.14 -3.68
N ARG A 51 13.50 -33.33 -4.90
CA ARG A 51 14.44 -34.41 -5.22
C ARG A 51 15.70 -34.36 -4.34
N LEU A 52 16.28 -33.18 -4.15
CA LEU A 52 17.47 -32.99 -3.31
C LEU A 52 17.16 -33.15 -1.82
N SER A 53 16.00 -32.67 -1.36
CA SER A 53 15.55 -32.81 0.02
C SER A 53 15.35 -34.29 0.39
N VAL A 54 14.80 -35.11 -0.51
CA VAL A 54 14.69 -36.56 -0.30
C VAL A 54 16.07 -37.22 -0.22
N LYS A 55 17.02 -36.78 -1.05
CA LYS A 55 18.35 -37.41 -1.13
C LYS A 55 19.31 -37.01 -0.02
N TYR A 56 19.25 -35.77 0.44
CA TYR A 56 20.27 -35.17 1.31
C TYR A 56 19.71 -34.51 2.58
N GLY A 57 18.38 -34.42 2.70
CA GLY A 57 17.71 -33.75 3.81
C GLY A 57 17.52 -32.24 3.59
N ALA A 58 16.59 -31.65 4.32
CA ALA A 58 16.19 -30.24 4.17
C ALA A 58 17.29 -29.24 4.54
N ASN A 59 18.24 -29.63 5.39
CA ASN A 59 19.34 -28.77 5.85
C ASN A 59 20.59 -28.82 4.96
N ASP A 60 20.57 -29.59 3.86
CA ASP A 60 21.70 -29.61 2.92
C ASP A 60 21.86 -28.25 2.22
N ALA A 61 23.09 -27.75 2.11
CA ALA A 61 23.40 -26.45 1.52
C ALA A 61 22.92 -26.27 0.06
N ARG A 62 22.63 -27.35 -0.67
CA ARG A 62 22.02 -27.28 -2.01
C ARG A 62 20.52 -27.05 -1.94
N VAL A 63 19.84 -27.65 -0.97
CA VAL A 63 18.40 -27.44 -0.73
C VAL A 63 18.18 -26.00 -0.28
N GLN A 64 18.97 -25.51 0.67
CA GLN A 64 18.88 -24.12 1.14
C GLN A 64 19.11 -23.09 0.03
N ARG A 65 20.08 -23.32 -0.87
CA ARG A 65 20.31 -22.44 -2.03
C ARG A 65 19.11 -22.38 -2.99
N ILE A 66 18.41 -23.50 -3.17
CA ILE A 66 17.18 -23.51 -3.98
C ILE A 66 16.05 -22.83 -3.23
N ASP A 67 15.92 -23.03 -1.93
CA ASP A 67 14.90 -22.37 -1.10
C ASP A 67 15.05 -20.84 -1.15
N THR A 68 16.28 -20.31 -1.03
CA THR A 68 16.54 -18.86 -1.20
C THR A 68 16.15 -18.38 -2.59
N LYS A 69 16.45 -19.15 -3.65
CA LYS A 69 16.09 -18.80 -5.02
C LYS A 69 14.58 -18.83 -5.25
N LEU A 70 13.88 -19.79 -4.66
CA LEU A 70 12.43 -19.89 -4.71
C LEU A 70 11.76 -18.71 -4.01
N GLN A 71 12.26 -18.29 -2.84
CA GLN A 71 11.76 -17.10 -2.13
C GLN A 71 11.86 -15.84 -3.01
N PHE A 72 13.02 -15.59 -3.60
CA PHE A 72 13.20 -14.44 -4.50
C PHE A 72 12.28 -14.50 -5.72
N THR A 73 12.18 -15.68 -6.36
CA THR A 73 11.36 -15.86 -7.56
C THR A 73 9.87 -15.72 -7.26
N GLN A 74 9.43 -16.12 -6.06
CA GLN A 74 8.05 -15.93 -5.60
C GLN A 74 7.69 -14.45 -5.39
N GLY A 75 8.60 -13.64 -4.84
CA GLY A 75 8.42 -12.18 -4.77
C GLY A 75 8.30 -11.57 -6.16
N PHE A 76 9.28 -11.83 -7.03
CA PHE A 76 9.27 -11.32 -8.41
C PHE A 76 8.00 -11.71 -9.20
N THR A 77 7.51 -12.93 -9.03
CA THR A 77 6.28 -13.39 -9.69
C THR A 77 5.04 -12.64 -9.18
N ARG A 78 5.02 -12.25 -7.90
CA ARG A 78 3.95 -11.44 -7.31
C ARG A 78 3.91 -10.06 -7.93
N ASP A 79 5.07 -9.40 -8.03
CA ASP A 79 5.18 -8.06 -8.60
C ASP A 79 4.81 -8.05 -10.08
N LEU A 80 5.27 -9.06 -10.83
CA LEU A 80 4.93 -9.22 -12.23
C LEU A 80 3.43 -9.40 -12.45
N LYS A 81 2.75 -10.15 -11.56
CA LYS A 81 1.29 -10.32 -11.61
C LYS A 81 0.57 -9.01 -11.34
N VAL A 82 1.05 -8.20 -10.39
CA VAL A 82 0.49 -6.88 -10.08
C VAL A 82 0.58 -5.97 -11.30
N GLU A 83 1.72 -5.99 -11.98
CA GLU A 83 1.96 -5.20 -13.18
C GLU A 83 1.04 -5.60 -14.34
N ILE A 84 0.83 -6.91 -14.55
CA ILE A 84 -0.15 -7.44 -15.51
C ILE A 84 -1.58 -7.01 -15.15
N GLU A 85 -1.93 -6.96 -13.85
CA GLU A 85 -3.25 -6.46 -13.44
C GLU A 85 -3.40 -4.95 -13.66
N LYS A 86 -2.31 -4.16 -13.53
CA LYS A 86 -2.32 -2.73 -13.84
C LYS A 86 -2.60 -2.47 -15.33
N THR A 87 -2.04 -3.27 -16.25
CA THR A 87 -2.31 -3.10 -17.68
C THR A 87 -3.76 -3.38 -18.07
N LYS A 88 -4.53 -4.05 -17.21
CA LYS A 88 -5.97 -4.33 -17.43
C LYS A 88 -6.89 -3.20 -16.94
N ILE A 89 -6.34 -2.19 -16.27
CA ILE A 89 -7.13 -1.05 -15.78
C ILE A 89 -7.38 -0.10 -16.95
N GLN A 90 -8.65 0.00 -17.35
CA GLN A 90 -9.09 1.04 -18.28
C GLN A 90 -9.40 2.29 -17.46
N VAL A 91 -8.53 3.29 -17.54
CA VAL A 91 -8.78 4.59 -16.93
C VAL A 91 -9.80 5.32 -17.81
N PRO A 92 -11.00 5.65 -17.32
CA PRO A 92 -11.94 6.45 -18.10
C PRO A 92 -11.28 7.75 -18.57
N THR A 93 -11.48 8.10 -19.84
CA THR A 93 -11.01 9.37 -20.40
C THR A 93 -11.73 10.51 -19.71
N VAL A 94 -10.96 11.37 -19.04
CA VAL A 94 -11.47 12.50 -18.26
C VAL A 94 -11.46 13.73 -19.16
N ASP A 95 -12.60 14.41 -19.29
CA ASP A 95 -12.64 15.70 -19.98
C ASP A 95 -11.98 16.82 -19.15
N ARG A 96 -11.74 17.97 -19.78
CA ARG A 96 -11.05 19.11 -19.12
C ARG A 96 -11.80 19.68 -17.91
N ASN A 97 -13.09 19.35 -17.74
CA ASN A 97 -13.92 19.85 -16.65
C ASN A 97 -14.06 18.83 -15.52
N THR A 98 -13.56 17.62 -15.71
CA THR A 98 -13.70 16.54 -14.74
C THR A 98 -12.39 16.35 -13.99
N TRP A 99 -12.47 16.31 -12.68
CA TRP A 99 -11.38 15.86 -11.81
C TRP A 99 -11.60 14.39 -11.46
N MET A 100 -10.51 13.63 -11.39
CA MET A 100 -10.58 12.21 -11.07
C MET A 100 -9.50 11.83 -10.08
N VAL A 101 -9.87 11.08 -9.05
CA VAL A 101 -8.93 10.29 -8.26
C VAL A 101 -9.25 8.82 -8.44
N HIS A 102 -8.24 8.03 -8.75
CA HIS A 102 -8.39 6.60 -8.94
C HIS A 102 -7.18 5.87 -8.39
N GLY A 103 -7.31 4.56 -8.22
CA GLY A 103 -6.28 3.85 -7.50
C GLY A 103 -6.61 2.40 -7.24
N ARG A 104 -5.77 1.78 -6.42
CA ARG A 104 -5.97 0.41 -5.94
C ARG A 104 -5.84 0.34 -4.43
N VAL A 105 -6.69 -0.47 -3.81
CA VAL A 105 -6.53 -0.91 -2.43
C VAL A 105 -6.04 -2.34 -2.43
N LEU A 106 -4.89 -2.56 -1.81
CA LEU A 106 -4.07 -3.76 -1.93
C LEU A 106 -3.79 -4.34 -0.55
N GLN A 107 -3.73 -5.66 -0.45
CA GLN A 107 -3.27 -6.33 0.76
C GLN A 107 -1.74 -6.25 0.84
N ALA A 108 -1.21 -5.78 1.97
CA ALA A 108 0.20 -5.42 2.09
C ALA A 108 1.17 -6.60 1.85
N LYS A 109 0.77 -7.83 2.20
CA LYS A 109 1.64 -9.00 2.03
C LYS A 109 1.57 -9.60 0.63
N GLU A 110 0.37 -9.76 0.09
CA GLU A 110 0.11 -10.47 -1.16
C GLU A 110 0.06 -9.55 -2.39
N ASN A 111 0.03 -8.23 -2.18
CA ASN A 111 -0.20 -7.22 -3.21
C ASN A 111 -1.48 -7.51 -4.03
N GLN A 112 -2.45 -8.14 -3.37
CA GLN A 112 -3.72 -8.54 -3.96
C GLN A 112 -4.75 -7.44 -3.76
N GLY A 113 -5.53 -7.14 -4.81
CA GLY A 113 -6.65 -6.22 -4.72
C GLY A 113 -7.69 -6.65 -3.69
N ILE A 114 -8.13 -5.73 -2.84
CA ILE A 114 -9.17 -6.00 -1.85
C ILE A 114 -10.52 -5.47 -2.39
N PRO A 115 -11.45 -6.35 -2.79
CA PRO A 115 -12.76 -5.94 -3.30
C PRO A 115 -13.74 -5.53 -2.20
N GLY A 116 -14.74 -4.74 -2.58
CA GLY A 116 -15.90 -4.44 -1.75
C GLY A 116 -15.64 -3.44 -0.63
N LEU A 117 -14.52 -2.72 -0.65
CA LEU A 117 -14.25 -1.60 0.23
C LEU A 117 -14.88 -0.33 -0.30
N THR A 118 -15.19 0.59 0.60
CA THR A 118 -15.71 1.91 0.26
C THR A 118 -14.57 2.92 0.33
N VAL A 119 -14.30 3.61 -0.77
CA VAL A 119 -13.34 4.71 -0.86
C VAL A 119 -14.12 6.01 -0.99
N SER A 120 -13.87 6.96 -0.08
CA SER A 120 -14.63 8.21 0.02
C SER A 120 -13.70 9.41 0.22
N LEU A 121 -14.21 10.60 -0.11
CA LEU A 121 -13.50 11.87 0.12
C LEU A 121 -14.04 12.55 1.37
N VAL A 122 -13.14 12.81 2.32
CA VAL A 122 -13.47 13.39 3.62
C VAL A 122 -12.80 14.74 3.82
N ASN A 123 -13.39 15.58 4.66
CA ASN A 123 -12.77 16.83 5.09
C ASN A 123 -11.66 16.59 6.14
N ARG A 124 -11.05 17.66 6.64
CA ARG A 124 -10.02 17.58 7.69
C ARG A 124 -10.52 16.94 9.00
N LYS A 125 -11.82 16.96 9.28
CA LYS A 125 -12.43 16.31 10.45
C LYS A 125 -12.79 14.84 10.22
N GLY A 126 -12.49 14.28 9.04
CA GLY A 126 -12.84 12.90 8.69
C GLY A 126 -14.31 12.72 8.30
N GLN A 127 -15.05 13.81 8.07
CA GLN A 127 -16.45 13.73 7.66
C GLN A 127 -16.54 13.61 6.14
N TRP A 128 -17.34 12.66 5.66
CA TRP A 128 -17.58 12.45 4.23
C TRP A 128 -18.20 13.68 3.57
N ILE A 129 -17.63 14.08 2.42
CA ILE A 129 -18.11 15.17 1.59
C ILE A 129 -18.99 14.57 0.49
N ARG A 130 -20.29 14.47 0.77
CA ARG A 130 -21.27 13.79 -0.08
C ARG A 130 -21.26 14.21 -1.54
N ASP A 131 -21.07 15.51 -1.79
CA ASP A 131 -21.07 16.10 -3.14
C ASP A 131 -19.89 15.64 -4.01
N LEU A 132 -18.83 15.09 -3.40
CA LEU A 132 -17.68 14.53 -4.11
C LEU A 132 -17.82 13.03 -4.39
N GLY A 133 -18.88 12.40 -3.86
CA GLY A 133 -19.15 10.98 -4.07
C GLY A 133 -18.23 10.03 -3.31
N TYR A 134 -18.28 8.77 -3.75
CA TYR A 134 -17.49 7.66 -3.25
C TYR A 134 -17.38 6.60 -4.36
N ALA A 135 -16.47 5.64 -4.20
CA ALA A 135 -16.31 4.50 -5.09
C ALA A 135 -16.16 3.21 -4.30
N CYS A 136 -16.56 2.10 -4.93
CA CYS A 136 -16.32 0.77 -4.40
C CYS A 136 -15.11 0.14 -5.07
N THR A 137 -14.30 -0.61 -4.32
CA THR A 137 -13.21 -1.37 -4.93
C THR A 137 -13.73 -2.61 -5.66
N ASP A 138 -13.24 -2.84 -6.89
CA ASP A 138 -13.55 -4.03 -7.67
C ASP A 138 -12.70 -5.26 -7.26
N GLU A 139 -12.83 -6.39 -7.98
CA GLU A 139 -12.04 -7.62 -7.75
C GLU A 139 -10.51 -7.42 -7.77
N ARG A 140 -10.05 -6.34 -8.40
CA ARG A 140 -8.62 -5.97 -8.51
C ARG A 140 -8.24 -4.92 -7.47
N GLY A 141 -9.16 -4.56 -6.58
CA GLY A 141 -9.01 -3.48 -5.61
C GLY A 141 -9.15 -2.09 -6.22
N TYR A 142 -9.54 -1.99 -7.50
CA TYR A 142 -9.54 -0.72 -8.23
C TYR A 142 -10.74 0.15 -7.84
N PHE A 143 -10.51 1.45 -7.66
CA PHE A 143 -11.55 2.44 -7.43
C PHE A 143 -11.33 3.67 -8.32
N ALA A 144 -12.40 4.40 -8.61
CA ALA A 144 -12.36 5.69 -9.30
C ALA A 144 -13.49 6.60 -8.81
N ILE A 145 -13.14 7.78 -8.31
CA ILE A 145 -14.07 8.85 -7.92
C ILE A 145 -13.91 9.97 -8.93
N LEU A 146 -15.03 10.40 -9.52
CA LEU A 146 -15.09 11.48 -10.50
C LEU A 146 -15.87 12.65 -9.91
N TYR A 147 -15.36 13.86 -10.15
CA TYR A 147 -16.04 15.10 -9.82
C TYR A 147 -16.08 16.00 -11.05
N SER A 148 -17.27 16.34 -11.51
CA SER A 148 -17.50 17.33 -12.56
C SER A 148 -18.35 18.46 -11.97
N PRO A 149 -17.89 19.72 -11.99
CA PRO A 149 -18.73 20.86 -11.62
C PRO A 149 -19.98 20.87 -12.51
N LYS A 150 -21.16 21.00 -11.94
CA LYS A 150 -22.39 21.14 -12.74
C LYS A 150 -22.40 22.52 -13.42
N ASP A 151 -22.63 22.54 -14.73
CA ASP A 151 -22.64 23.75 -15.58
C ASP A 151 -23.77 24.76 -15.29
N ASP A 152 -24.66 24.46 -14.34
CA ASP A 152 -25.82 25.30 -14.09
C ASP A 152 -25.55 26.34 -13.00
N LYS A 153 -26.27 27.46 -13.03
CA LYS A 153 -26.07 28.72 -12.27
C LYS A 153 -26.09 28.61 -10.73
N SER A 154 -26.03 27.39 -10.20
CA SER A 154 -25.75 27.01 -8.83
C SER A 154 -24.54 26.07 -8.79
N ALA A 155 -23.40 26.50 -9.34
CA ALA A 155 -22.17 25.72 -9.29
C ALA A 155 -21.74 25.54 -7.83
N THR A 156 -21.87 24.34 -7.29
CA THR A 156 -21.10 23.93 -6.11
C THR A 156 -19.64 24.03 -6.51
N LYS A 157 -19.00 25.16 -6.14
CA LYS A 157 -17.57 25.33 -6.33
C LYS A 157 -16.84 24.13 -5.74
N PRO A 158 -15.76 23.65 -6.37
CA PRO A 158 -14.93 22.62 -5.75
C PRO A 158 -14.57 23.11 -4.35
N PRO A 159 -14.64 22.24 -3.33
CA PRO A 159 -14.30 22.64 -1.98
C PRO A 159 -12.92 23.28 -2.00
N THR A 160 -12.85 24.50 -1.47
CA THR A 160 -11.58 25.24 -1.31
C THR A 160 -10.71 24.64 -0.22
N GLU A 161 -11.31 23.81 0.63
CA GLU A 161 -10.61 23.07 1.67
C GLU A 161 -9.97 21.79 1.11
N PRO A 162 -8.78 21.40 1.60
CA PRO A 162 -8.16 20.14 1.24
C PRO A 162 -9.04 18.95 1.62
N VAL A 163 -9.10 17.97 0.73
CA VAL A 163 -9.86 16.73 0.94
C VAL A 163 -8.91 15.54 1.07
N PHE A 164 -9.33 14.51 1.79
CA PHE A 164 -8.52 13.33 2.07
C PHE A 164 -9.25 12.07 1.62
N LEU A 165 -8.52 11.05 1.18
CA LEU A 165 -9.11 9.74 0.91
C LEU A 165 -9.34 9.01 2.22
N MET A 166 -10.46 8.31 2.33
CA MET A 166 -10.77 7.41 3.42
C MET A 166 -11.26 6.09 2.86
N VAL A 167 -10.73 4.98 3.36
CA VAL A 167 -11.17 3.63 3.04
C VAL A 167 -11.85 3.04 4.26
N SER A 168 -13.06 2.52 4.09
CA SER A 168 -13.82 1.85 5.13
C SER A 168 -14.32 0.48 4.69
N ASP A 169 -14.54 -0.39 5.66
CA ASP A 169 -15.16 -1.71 5.46
C ASP A 169 -16.71 -1.62 5.38
N PRO A 170 -17.42 -2.74 5.12
CA PRO A 170 -18.88 -2.78 5.07
C PRO A 170 -19.58 -2.37 6.37
N ASN A 171 -18.87 -2.47 7.50
CA ASN A 171 -19.35 -2.06 8.82
C ASN A 171 -19.00 -0.60 9.13
N GLN A 172 -18.51 0.15 8.12
CA GLN A 172 -18.08 1.54 8.23
C GLN A 172 -16.87 1.74 9.14
N ARG A 173 -16.16 0.67 9.50
CA ARG A 173 -14.89 0.78 10.23
C ARG A 173 -13.86 1.38 9.28
N ILE A 174 -13.19 2.43 9.73
CA ILE A 174 -12.14 3.10 8.96
C ILE A 174 -10.90 2.21 8.94
N LEU A 175 -10.50 1.78 7.74
CA LEU A 175 -9.31 0.97 7.50
C LEU A 175 -8.09 1.83 7.14
N TYR A 176 -8.33 2.96 6.48
CA TYR A 176 -7.28 3.87 6.06
C TYR A 176 -7.80 5.30 5.89
N ARG A 177 -6.92 6.27 6.13
CA ARG A 177 -7.13 7.68 5.79
C ARG A 177 -5.83 8.26 5.25
N SER A 178 -5.88 8.96 4.12
CA SER A 178 -4.70 9.61 3.55
C SER A 178 -4.26 10.77 4.43
N SER A 179 -2.96 10.90 4.62
CA SER A 179 -2.33 12.09 5.21
C SER A 179 -2.10 13.18 4.18
N GLU A 180 -1.89 12.79 2.91
CA GLU A 180 -1.82 13.74 1.80
C GLU A 180 -3.20 14.32 1.49
N ALA A 181 -3.25 15.64 1.47
CA ALA A 181 -4.38 16.40 0.98
C ALA A 181 -4.45 16.32 -0.56
N LEU A 182 -5.65 16.07 -1.06
CA LEU A 182 -5.99 16.24 -2.46
C LEU A 182 -6.60 17.62 -2.67
N THR A 183 -6.17 18.26 -3.75
CA THR A 183 -6.79 19.50 -4.25
C THR A 183 -7.56 19.15 -5.50
N ILE A 184 -8.83 19.54 -5.57
CA ILE A 184 -9.67 19.29 -6.73
C ILE A 184 -9.36 20.36 -7.77
N GLN A 185 -8.73 19.94 -8.87
CA GLN A 185 -8.46 20.79 -10.04
C GLN A 185 -9.11 20.15 -11.27
N PRO A 186 -10.11 20.79 -11.91
CA PRO A 186 -10.72 20.27 -13.12
C PRO A 186 -9.68 19.90 -14.19
N GLY A 187 -9.84 18.75 -14.82
CA GLY A 187 -8.90 18.19 -15.80
C GLY A 187 -7.70 17.46 -15.20
N GLN A 188 -7.54 17.44 -13.87
CA GLN A 188 -6.48 16.68 -13.21
C GLN A 188 -6.94 15.25 -12.90
N VAL A 189 -6.06 14.29 -13.19
CA VAL A 189 -6.19 12.88 -12.81
C VAL A 189 -5.14 12.55 -11.77
N VAL A 190 -5.55 11.96 -10.66
CA VAL A 190 -4.70 11.63 -9.52
C VAL A 190 -4.73 10.13 -9.27
N TYR A 191 -3.56 9.48 -9.28
CA TYR A 191 -3.43 8.06 -8.97
C TYR A 191 -3.00 7.82 -7.51
N ARG A 192 -3.55 6.78 -6.85
CA ARG A 192 -3.18 6.37 -5.49
C ARG A 192 -3.13 4.85 -5.32
N GLU A 193 -2.10 4.36 -4.64
CA GLU A 193 -2.04 2.99 -4.13
C GLU A 193 -2.15 3.01 -2.61
N ILE A 194 -3.02 2.17 -2.07
CA ILE A 194 -3.32 2.07 -0.65
C ILE A 194 -3.07 0.63 -0.24
N PHE A 195 -2.17 0.41 0.72
CA PHE A 195 -1.83 -0.91 1.24
C PHE A 195 -2.45 -1.10 2.62
N LEU A 196 -3.15 -2.21 2.84
CA LEU A 196 -3.79 -2.55 4.12
C LEU A 196 -3.15 -3.81 4.71
N SER A 197 -2.77 -3.74 5.98
CA SER A 197 -2.01 -4.79 6.67
C SER A 197 -2.88 -5.91 7.25
N ASP A 198 -4.20 -5.69 7.36
CA ASP A 198 -5.11 -6.62 8.04
C ASP A 198 -6.51 -6.56 7.41
N THR A 199 -6.94 -7.65 6.75
CA THR A 199 -8.25 -7.68 6.12
C THR A 199 -8.93 -9.05 6.20
N ASP A 200 -9.54 -9.35 7.35
CA ASP A 200 -10.77 -10.15 7.40
C ASP A 200 -11.94 -9.25 7.00
N VAL A 201 -12.03 -8.88 5.73
CA VAL A 201 -13.06 -7.94 5.26
C VAL A 201 -14.11 -8.67 4.43
N LEU A 202 -15.36 -8.50 4.85
CA LEU A 202 -16.55 -8.98 4.14
C LEU A 202 -16.72 -8.23 2.81
N LYS A 203 -17.20 -8.92 1.77
CA LYS A 203 -17.30 -8.43 0.39
C LYS A 203 -18.59 -7.64 0.13
N ILE A 204 -18.80 -6.51 0.81
CA ILE A 204 -20.02 -5.70 0.60
C ILE A 204 -19.70 -4.20 0.69
N CYS A 205 -19.66 -3.51 -0.44
CA CYS A 205 -19.52 -2.06 -0.41
C CYS A 205 -20.79 -1.41 0.17
N VAL A 206 -20.60 -0.46 1.10
CA VAL A 206 -21.69 0.31 1.70
C VAL A 206 -21.44 1.81 1.52
N THR A 207 -22.50 2.59 1.42
CA THR A 207 -22.41 4.05 1.39
C THR A 207 -21.80 4.57 2.70
N PRO A 208 -20.87 5.55 2.67
CA PRO A 208 -20.33 6.15 3.89
C PRO A 208 -21.44 6.79 4.74
N PRO A 209 -21.32 6.79 6.09
CA PRO A 209 -22.31 7.40 6.97
C PRO A 209 -22.31 8.93 6.84
N ASP A 210 -23.49 9.53 6.90
CA ASP A 210 -23.67 10.99 6.96
C ASP A 210 -23.19 11.52 8.32
N GLY A 211 -21.88 11.77 8.44
CA GLY A 211 -21.27 12.73 9.38
C GLY A 211 -21.44 12.55 10.90
N ASN A 212 -22.13 11.52 11.39
CA ASN A 212 -22.47 11.38 12.81
C ASN A 212 -21.99 10.08 13.48
N SER A 213 -21.07 9.33 12.86
CA SER A 213 -20.43 8.19 13.53
C SER A 213 -19.34 8.69 14.47
N THR A 214 -19.68 8.80 15.76
CA THR A 214 -18.77 9.10 16.86
C THR A 214 -17.94 7.88 17.25
N ASP A 215 -17.14 7.36 16.33
CA ASP A 215 -15.96 6.58 16.71
C ASP A 215 -14.78 7.54 16.74
N VAL A 216 -14.43 7.95 17.96
CA VAL A 216 -13.36 8.90 18.26
C VAL A 216 -12.02 8.31 17.80
N ILE A 217 -11.46 8.84 16.72
CA ILE A 217 -10.05 8.64 16.39
C ILE A 217 -9.25 9.75 17.07
N VAL A 218 -8.26 9.34 17.87
CA VAL A 218 -7.18 10.21 18.36
C VAL A 218 -6.35 10.65 17.15
N ASP A 219 -6.55 11.90 16.75
CA ASP A 219 -5.86 12.59 15.66
C ASP A 219 -4.39 12.79 16.04
N VAL A 220 -3.48 11.96 15.53
CA VAL A 220 -2.05 12.31 15.50
C VAL A 220 -1.82 12.98 14.15
N MET A 221 -1.78 14.31 14.15
CA MET A 221 -1.33 15.10 13.00
C MET A 221 0.14 14.77 12.76
N VAL A 222 0.41 14.00 11.71
CA VAL A 222 1.78 13.72 11.26
C VAL A 222 2.13 14.71 10.14
N GLU A 223 3.17 15.51 10.34
CA GLU A 223 3.68 16.47 9.35
C GLU A 223 4.00 15.76 8.02
N PRO A 224 3.94 16.45 6.86
CA PRO A 224 4.09 15.83 5.54
C PRO A 224 5.49 15.25 5.24
N ASP A 225 6.47 15.39 6.12
CA ASP A 225 7.79 14.77 6.05
C ASP A 225 8.02 13.74 7.18
N VAL A 226 7.03 13.56 8.05
CA VAL A 226 7.05 12.62 9.16
C VAL A 226 6.25 11.36 8.79
N TRP A 227 6.79 10.23 9.21
CA TRP A 227 6.26 8.89 9.13
C TRP A 227 6.01 8.38 10.55
N LEU A 228 5.03 7.51 10.75
CA LEU A 228 4.61 7.05 12.07
C LEU A 228 4.46 5.53 12.09
N ALA A 229 5.31 4.84 12.84
CA ALA A 229 5.06 3.46 13.23
C ALA A 229 4.38 3.45 14.60
N ARG A 230 3.20 2.86 14.72
CA ARG A 230 2.50 2.69 16.00
C ARG A 230 2.07 1.26 16.19
N GLY A 231 1.69 0.89 17.40
CA GLY A 231 1.28 -0.48 17.65
C GLY A 231 0.97 -0.77 19.09
N ARG A 232 0.68 -2.04 19.35
CA ARG A 232 0.43 -2.57 20.68
C ARG A 232 1.19 -3.86 20.88
N VAL A 233 1.78 -4.01 22.06
CA VAL A 233 2.45 -5.23 22.51
C VAL A 233 1.62 -5.88 23.61
N SER A 234 1.29 -7.15 23.42
CA SER A 234 0.54 -7.95 24.37
C SER A 234 1.15 -9.33 24.58
N ASP A 235 0.80 -10.00 25.66
CA ASP A 235 1.13 -11.41 25.86
C ASP A 235 0.21 -12.35 25.06
N GLU A 236 0.49 -13.65 25.14
CA GLU A 236 -0.30 -14.72 24.52
C GLU A 236 -1.76 -14.80 25.00
N HIS A 237 -2.10 -14.12 26.10
CA HIS A 237 -3.45 -14.01 26.65
C HIS A 237 -4.11 -12.68 26.31
N GLY A 238 -3.46 -11.83 25.51
CA GLY A 238 -3.93 -10.52 25.11
C GLY A 238 -3.80 -9.44 26.20
N GLN A 239 -3.09 -9.70 27.29
CA GLN A 239 -2.80 -8.67 28.31
C GLN A 239 -1.71 -7.73 27.79
N PRO A 240 -1.85 -6.42 28.02
CA PRO A 240 -0.85 -5.44 27.60
C PRO A 240 0.48 -5.63 28.33
N LEU A 241 1.59 -5.41 27.61
CA LEU A 241 2.94 -5.46 28.17
C LEU A 241 3.55 -4.05 28.20
N GLU A 242 3.63 -3.47 29.41
CA GLU A 242 4.21 -2.15 29.68
C GLU A 242 5.74 -2.20 29.82
N GLY A 243 6.42 -1.11 29.46
CA GLY A 243 7.83 -0.90 29.76
C GLY A 243 8.81 -1.65 28.85
N LEU A 244 8.33 -2.25 27.76
CA LEU A 244 9.17 -2.92 26.77
C LEU A 244 9.78 -1.89 25.82
N VAL A 245 11.04 -2.08 25.45
CA VAL A 245 11.73 -1.21 24.50
C VAL A 245 11.39 -1.67 23.09
N VAL A 246 10.85 -0.77 22.28
CA VAL A 246 10.50 -1.02 20.88
C VAL A 246 11.45 -0.23 19.99
N SER A 247 12.14 -0.92 19.09
CA SER A 247 13.06 -0.33 18.11
C SER A 247 12.53 -0.55 16.69
N LEU A 248 12.47 0.52 15.91
CA LEU A 248 12.16 0.50 14.49
C LEU A 248 13.45 0.71 13.69
N SER A 249 13.65 -0.11 12.66
CA SER A 249 14.80 -0.03 11.76
C SER A 249 14.35 -0.22 10.32
N ASP A 250 15.07 0.41 9.40
CA ASP A 250 15.02 0.11 7.97
C ASP A 250 15.99 -1.04 7.65
N ARG A 251 15.65 -1.87 6.68
CA ARG A 251 16.50 -2.96 6.22
C ARG A 251 17.17 -2.59 4.90
N ASP A 252 18.22 -1.80 4.99
CA ASP A 252 19.10 -1.53 3.87
C ASP A 252 20.22 -2.57 3.70
N LEU A 253 20.67 -2.76 2.46
CA LEU A 253 21.69 -3.73 2.06
C LEU A 253 23.10 -3.44 2.62
N HIS A 254 23.34 -2.26 3.21
CA HIS A 254 24.67 -1.82 3.62
C HIS A 254 24.82 -1.36 5.09
N PHE A 255 23.80 -0.82 5.75
CA PHE A 255 23.77 -0.55 7.20
C PHE A 255 22.33 -0.61 7.73
N ASP A 256 22.09 -1.27 8.88
CA ASP A 256 20.79 -1.23 9.57
C ASP A 256 20.61 0.15 10.23
N ASP A 257 19.96 1.08 9.55
CA ASP A 257 19.70 2.41 10.11
C ASP A 257 18.48 2.36 11.05
N ARG A 258 18.76 2.60 12.33
CA ARG A 258 17.75 2.64 13.39
C ARG A 258 16.96 3.94 13.29
N LEU A 259 15.75 3.87 12.74
CA LEU A 259 14.82 4.98 12.55
C LEU A 259 14.28 5.56 13.86
N GLY A 260 14.18 4.74 14.92
CA GLY A 260 13.77 5.25 16.23
C GLY A 260 13.55 4.19 17.30
N THR A 261 13.39 4.64 18.54
CA THR A 261 13.11 3.78 19.69
C THR A 261 12.11 4.42 20.64
N THR A 262 11.24 3.62 21.24
CA THR A 262 10.28 4.07 22.27
C THR A 262 10.05 2.97 23.32
N GLN A 263 9.25 3.25 24.34
CA GLN A 263 8.79 2.25 25.31
C GLN A 263 7.27 2.07 25.21
N THR A 264 6.79 0.86 25.47
CA THR A 264 5.35 0.60 25.59
C THR A 264 4.79 1.22 26.86
N ASP A 265 3.60 1.81 26.76
CA ASP A 265 2.88 2.38 27.91
C ASP A 265 2.10 1.32 28.71
N ALA A 266 1.33 1.75 29.72
CA ALA A 266 0.49 0.88 30.56
C ALA A 266 -0.56 0.07 29.79
N ASN A 267 -0.93 0.50 28.57
CA ASN A 267 -1.84 -0.21 27.67
C ASN A 267 -1.09 -1.10 26.66
N GLY A 268 0.24 -1.15 26.75
CA GLY A 268 1.12 -1.84 25.81
C GLY A 268 1.29 -1.10 24.49
N ASP A 269 0.77 0.13 24.39
CA ASP A 269 0.77 0.91 23.16
C ASP A 269 2.12 1.62 22.96
N PHE A 270 2.52 1.80 21.70
CA PHE A 270 3.73 2.51 21.34
C PHE A 270 3.56 3.32 20.05
N ALA A 271 4.38 4.35 19.89
CA ALA A 271 4.48 5.16 18.68
C ALA A 271 5.92 5.65 18.46
N ILE A 272 6.41 5.56 17.23
CA ILE A 272 7.72 5.99 16.77
C ILE A 272 7.49 6.85 15.53
N ALA A 273 7.82 8.13 15.63
CA ALA A 273 7.84 9.05 14.50
C ALA A 273 9.26 9.11 13.92
N TYR A 274 9.38 9.07 12.60
CA TYR A 274 10.66 9.15 11.87
C TYR A 274 10.46 9.98 10.59
N ARG A 275 11.52 10.47 9.97
CA ARG A 275 11.45 11.38 8.82
C ARG A 275 11.97 10.74 7.54
N THR A 276 11.60 11.34 6.41
CA THR A 276 12.04 10.88 5.08
C THR A 276 13.56 10.95 4.89
N GLU A 277 14.21 11.90 5.57
CA GLU A 277 15.67 12.04 5.59
C GLU A 277 16.37 10.90 6.35
N ASP A 278 15.66 10.16 7.20
CA ASP A 278 16.23 9.08 8.02
C ASP A 278 16.42 7.77 7.23
N PHE A 279 15.92 7.68 5.98
CA PHE A 279 15.99 6.47 5.14
C PHE A 279 16.22 6.75 3.64
N GLN A 280 16.48 8.00 3.24
CA GLN A 280 16.73 8.32 1.82
C GLN A 280 18.18 8.04 1.42
N ASP A 281 18.47 6.79 1.03
CA ASP A 281 19.58 6.50 0.12
C ASP A 281 19.10 6.52 -1.34
N LEU A 282 20.03 6.84 -2.26
CA LEU A 282 19.87 7.43 -3.61
C LEU A 282 18.87 6.76 -4.60
N PHE A 283 18.15 5.70 -4.23
CA PHE A 283 17.22 4.98 -5.12
C PHE A 283 15.92 4.47 -4.47
N GLU A 284 15.69 4.64 -3.16
CA GLU A 284 14.48 4.15 -2.49
C GLU A 284 13.48 5.26 -2.13
N ALA A 285 12.20 5.04 -2.45
CA ALA A 285 11.12 5.99 -2.22
C ALA A 285 10.31 5.69 -0.93
N ARG A 286 10.50 4.50 -0.32
CA ARG A 286 9.78 4.00 0.86
C ARG A 286 10.66 3.01 1.62
N PRO A 287 10.63 2.99 2.97
CA PRO A 287 11.51 2.15 3.77
C PRO A 287 10.96 0.72 3.96
N ASP A 288 11.88 -0.22 4.13
CA ASP A 288 11.67 -1.64 4.39
C ASP A 288 11.76 -1.90 5.91
N LEU A 289 10.65 -1.67 6.60
CA LEU A 289 10.64 -1.62 8.07
C LEU A 289 10.65 -2.99 8.73
N TYR A 290 11.42 -3.09 9.81
CA TYR A 290 11.25 -4.14 10.81
C TYR A 290 11.31 -3.57 12.23
N ILE A 291 10.72 -4.32 13.17
CA ILE A 291 10.65 -3.94 14.57
C ILE A 291 11.30 -5.00 15.45
N LYS A 292 12.01 -4.53 16.49
CA LYS A 292 12.55 -5.37 17.57
C LYS A 292 11.92 -4.91 18.88
N VAL A 293 11.37 -5.85 19.64
CA VAL A 293 10.90 -5.60 21.01
C VAL A 293 11.88 -6.27 21.96
N MET A 294 12.35 -5.51 22.94
CA MET A 294 13.37 -5.92 23.90
C MET A 294 12.88 -5.69 25.34
N ASP A 295 13.43 -6.46 26.27
CA ASP A 295 13.27 -6.18 27.69
C ASP A 295 14.14 -4.99 28.15
N SER A 296 14.05 -4.64 29.43
CA SER A 296 14.83 -3.56 30.04
C SER A 296 16.34 -3.82 30.10
N GLN A 297 16.77 -5.07 29.88
CA GLN A 297 18.17 -5.48 29.83
C GLN A 297 18.73 -5.48 28.40
N GLY A 298 17.88 -5.25 27.40
CA GLY A 298 18.23 -5.26 25.98
C GLY A 298 18.15 -6.64 25.32
N ASN A 299 17.59 -7.66 25.98
CA ASN A 299 17.38 -8.96 25.35
C ASN A 299 16.19 -8.88 24.38
N THR A 300 16.37 -9.39 23.17
CA THR A 300 15.30 -9.37 22.15
C THR A 300 14.22 -10.42 22.49
N LEU A 301 13.01 -9.94 22.73
CA LEU A 301 11.81 -10.74 23.00
C LEU A 301 11.05 -11.07 21.71
N TYR A 302 11.11 -10.17 20.72
CA TYR A 302 10.48 -10.31 19.42
C TYR A 302 11.27 -9.57 18.34
N SER A 303 11.31 -10.13 17.14
CA SER A 303 11.84 -9.44 15.97
C SER A 303 11.03 -9.79 14.73
N SER A 304 10.66 -8.77 13.96
CA SER A 304 10.06 -8.95 12.63
C SER A 304 11.11 -8.92 11.50
N GLU A 305 12.40 -9.09 11.80
CA GLU A 305 13.49 -9.04 10.80
C GLU A 305 13.37 -10.16 9.74
N ASN A 306 12.71 -11.28 10.07
CA ASN A 306 12.37 -12.34 9.12
C ASN A 306 11.01 -12.13 8.40
N ALA A 307 10.32 -11.04 8.72
CA ALA A 307 9.01 -10.65 8.20
C ALA A 307 8.98 -9.12 7.97
N VAL A 308 10.00 -8.61 7.29
CA VAL A 308 10.17 -7.21 6.92
C VAL A 308 8.93 -6.73 6.16
N ARG A 309 8.46 -5.53 6.48
CA ARG A 309 7.38 -4.88 5.74
C ARG A 309 8.02 -4.05 4.63
N CYS A 310 7.84 -4.46 3.39
CA CYS A 310 8.38 -3.73 2.26
C CYS A 310 7.46 -2.58 1.83
N GLU A 311 8.03 -1.49 1.32
CA GLU A 311 7.32 -0.34 0.74
C GLU A 311 6.23 0.28 1.63
N THR A 312 6.55 0.45 2.92
CA THR A 312 5.59 0.87 3.96
C THR A 312 4.87 2.19 3.66
N GLY A 313 3.68 2.35 4.23
CA GLY A 313 2.93 3.60 4.19
C GLY A 313 3.39 4.59 5.27
N ARG A 314 2.96 5.85 5.18
CA ARG A 314 3.31 6.90 6.17
C ARG A 314 2.83 6.63 7.59
N VAL A 315 1.85 5.75 7.77
CA VAL A 315 1.43 5.27 9.08
C VAL A 315 1.40 3.75 9.06
N GLU A 316 2.25 3.13 9.86
CA GLU A 316 2.33 1.67 10.01
C GLU A 316 1.77 1.25 11.36
N VAL A 317 1.01 0.17 11.38
CA VAL A 317 0.42 -0.40 12.61
C VAL A 317 0.95 -1.80 12.87
N PHE A 318 1.53 -2.03 14.05
CA PHE A 318 2.10 -3.30 14.50
C PHE A 318 1.32 -3.86 15.70
N ASN A 319 0.75 -5.05 15.54
CA ASN A 319 0.19 -5.82 16.65
C ASN A 319 1.17 -6.96 16.97
N ILE A 320 1.76 -6.93 18.16
CA ILE A 320 2.85 -7.83 18.55
C ILE A 320 2.41 -8.67 19.74
N THR A 321 2.52 -10.00 19.60
CA THR A 321 2.27 -10.94 20.68
C THR A 321 3.59 -11.56 21.13
N ILE A 322 3.90 -11.47 22.41
CA ILE A 322 5.13 -12.01 23.04
C ILE A 322 4.74 -13.11 24.01
N ASN A 323 5.50 -14.22 24.01
CA ASN A 323 5.32 -15.26 25.02
C ASN A 323 5.96 -14.82 26.35
N ARG A 324 5.19 -14.77 27.44
CA ARG A 324 5.70 -14.38 28.78
C ARG A 324 6.90 -15.19 29.24
N GLY A 325 7.05 -16.44 28.81
CA GLY A 325 8.22 -17.27 29.13
C GLY A 325 9.55 -16.73 28.57
N MET A 326 9.51 -15.72 27.68
CA MET A 326 10.68 -15.03 27.15
C MET A 326 11.03 -13.75 27.92
N ILE A 327 10.16 -13.27 28.82
CA ILE A 327 10.37 -12.06 29.62
C ILE A 327 11.08 -12.50 30.92
N SER A 328 12.36 -12.16 31.06
CA SER A 328 13.20 -12.53 32.21
C SER A 328 13.17 -11.51 33.34
#